data_AF-A0A7J8GNU7-F1
#
_entry.id   AF-A0A7J8GNU7-F1
#
_cell.length_a   1.000
_cell.length_b   1.000
_cell.length_c   1.000
_cell.angle_alpha   90.00
_cell.angle_beta   90.00
_cell.angle_gamma   90.00
#
_symmetry.space_group_name_H-M   'P 1'
#
loop_
_entity.id
_entity.type
_entity.pdbx_description
1 polymer ?
#
loop_
_entity_poly.entity_id
_entity_poly.type
_entity_poly.pdbx_seq_one_letter_code
_entity_poly.pdbx_strand_id
1 'polypeptide(L)'
;MHAHAQFCMSGDHTLEGTKHAIQEIVKEEADEYFVIILSDANLSRYGIHPANFAQILTSNPQVNAFAIFIGSLGDQAARLQRTLPAGRSFIAMDTKNIPQILQQIFTSTMLSSI
;
A
#
# COMPACT_ATOMS: atom_id res chain seq x y z
N MET A 1 11.04 -28.45 -8.26
CA MET A 1 10.16 -28.24 -7.09
C MET A 1 10.11 -26.74 -6.74
N HIS A 2 9.66 -25.89 -7.68
CA HIS A 2 9.63 -24.41 -7.52
C HIS A 2 8.19 -23.86 -7.44
N ALA A 3 7.23 -24.55 -8.06
CA ALA A 3 5.81 -24.15 -8.07
C ALA A 3 5.08 -24.33 -6.73
N HIS A 4 5.53 -25.25 -5.86
CA HIS A 4 4.85 -25.51 -4.57
C HIS A 4 5.16 -24.49 -3.48
N ALA A 5 6.27 -23.75 -3.58
CA ALA A 5 6.59 -22.64 -2.67
C ALA A 5 6.03 -21.28 -3.17
N GLN A 6 5.50 -21.22 -4.40
CA GLN A 6 4.83 -20.01 -4.91
C GLN A 6 3.45 -19.77 -4.28
N PHE A 7 2.92 -20.79 -3.60
CA PHE A 7 1.62 -20.75 -2.91
C PHE A 7 1.82 -21.19 -1.46
N CYS A 8 2.68 -20.50 -0.72
CA CYS A 8 2.61 -20.58 0.73
C CYS A 8 1.30 -19.92 1.17
N MET A 9 0.36 -20.71 1.70
CA MET A 9 -0.75 -20.21 2.54
C MET A 9 -0.24 -19.65 3.89
N SER A 10 0.96 -19.05 3.93
CA SER A 10 1.26 -18.11 5.01
C SER A 10 0.34 -16.92 4.73
N GLY A 11 -0.79 -16.87 5.45
CA GLY A 11 -1.88 -15.93 5.22
C GLY A 11 -1.37 -14.55 4.83
N ASP A 12 -1.87 -14.05 3.69
CA ASP A 12 -1.64 -12.68 3.32
C ASP A 12 -2.40 -11.79 4.31
N HIS A 13 -1.69 -11.35 5.34
CA HIS A 13 -2.17 -10.44 6.36
C HIS A 13 -1.99 -8.98 5.91
N THR A 14 -1.94 -8.69 4.60
CA THR A 14 -1.84 -7.30 4.13
C THR A 14 -2.99 -6.46 4.67
N LEU A 15 -4.23 -6.98 4.66
CA LEU A 15 -5.38 -6.23 5.15
C LEU A 15 -5.28 -5.96 6.65
N GLU A 16 -5.07 -7.01 7.45
CA GLU A 16 -4.97 -6.95 8.90
C GLU A 16 -3.76 -6.13 9.36
N GLY A 17 -2.60 -6.34 8.74
CA GLY A 17 -1.37 -5.60 9.02
C GLY A 17 -1.50 -4.12 8.67
N THR A 18 -2.11 -3.79 7.53
CA THR A 18 -2.36 -2.39 7.16
C THR A 18 -3.33 -1.74 8.15
N LYS A 19 -4.43 -2.43 8.49
CA LYS A 19 -5.40 -1.93 9.47
C LYS A 19 -4.75 -1.73 10.84
N HIS A 20 -3.94 -2.69 11.28
CA HIS A 20 -3.23 -2.60 12.55
C HIS A 20 -2.28 -1.40 12.58
N ALA A 21 -1.47 -1.20 11.52
CA ALA A 21 -0.57 -0.05 11.43
C ALA A 21 -1.31 1.30 11.49
N ILE A 22 -2.44 1.42 10.77
CA ILE A 22 -3.29 2.62 10.80
C ILE A 22 -3.88 2.88 12.20
N GLN A 23 -4.25 1.83 12.92
CA GLN A 23 -4.81 1.95 14.27
C GLN A 23 -3.75 2.21 15.35
N GLU A 24 -2.55 1.68 15.17
CA GLU A 24 -1.47 1.80 16.16
C GLU A 24 -0.80 3.17 16.09
N ILE A 25 -0.56 3.69 14.88
CA ILE A 25 0.21 4.93 14.69
C ILE A 25 -0.45 6.15 15.33
N VAL A 26 -1.79 6.17 15.41
CA VAL A 26 -2.57 7.29 15.98
C VAL A 26 -2.65 7.26 17.51
N LYS A 27 -2.06 6.26 18.16
CA LYS A 27 -2.01 6.20 19.64
C LYS A 27 -0.94 7.13 20.22
N GLU A 28 0.05 7.49 19.41
CA GLU A 28 1.09 8.46 19.75
C GLU A 28 0.71 9.82 19.17
N GLU A 29 0.97 10.91 19.90
CA GLU A 29 0.67 12.27 19.43
C GLU A 29 1.68 12.68 18.35
N ALA A 30 1.17 13.08 17.18
CA ALA A 30 1.95 13.63 16.08
C ALA A 30 1.12 14.63 15.26
N ASP A 31 1.81 15.52 14.54
CA ASP A 31 1.19 16.49 13.64
C ASP A 31 0.55 15.80 12.43
N GLU A 32 1.21 14.77 11.89
CA GLU A 32 0.76 14.00 10.73
C GLU A 32 1.11 12.52 10.86
N TYR A 33 0.23 11.65 10.33
CA TYR A 33 0.42 10.21 10.34
C TYR A 33 0.56 9.66 8.93
N PHE A 34 1.59 8.84 8.70
CA PHE A 34 1.85 8.19 7.42
C PHE A 34 2.00 6.69 7.58
N VAL A 35 1.31 5.92 6.74
CA VAL A 35 1.49 4.46 6.65
C VAL A 35 1.81 4.11 5.21
N ILE A 36 3.01 3.59 4.97
CA ILE A 36 3.49 3.21 3.63
C ILE A 36 3.58 1.69 3.53
N ILE A 37 2.74 1.10 2.69
CA ILE A 37 2.68 -0.34 2.46
C ILE A 37 3.59 -0.65 1.27
N LEU A 38 4.60 -1.50 1.46
CA LEU A 38 5.41 -2.03 0.37
C LEU A 38 4.88 -3.42 -0.02
N SER A 39 4.56 -3.63 -1.29
CA SER A 39 3.97 -4.90 -1.77
C SER A 39 4.52 -5.28 -3.15
N ASP A 40 4.59 -6.57 -3.44
CA ASP A 40 4.92 -7.13 -4.77
C ASP A 40 3.69 -7.23 -5.70
N ALA A 41 2.58 -6.60 -5.31
CA ALA A 41 1.30 -6.55 -6.02
C ALA A 41 0.57 -7.91 -6.18
N ASN A 42 0.93 -8.92 -5.39
CA ASN A 42 0.33 -10.25 -5.49
C ASN A 42 -1.00 -10.44 -4.75
N LEU A 43 -1.69 -9.37 -4.36
CA LEU A 43 -2.96 -9.39 -3.59
C LEU A 43 -4.00 -10.38 -4.14
N SER A 44 -4.17 -10.41 -5.46
CA SER A 44 -5.14 -11.30 -6.12
C SER A 44 -4.82 -12.79 -5.95
N ARG A 45 -3.54 -13.16 -5.78
CA ARG A 45 -3.11 -14.55 -5.55
C ARG A 45 -3.54 -15.06 -4.18
N TYR A 46 -3.75 -14.15 -3.24
CA TYR A 46 -4.18 -14.47 -1.88
C TYR A 46 -5.68 -14.21 -1.66
N GLY A 47 -6.44 -13.96 -2.74
CA GLY A 47 -7.87 -13.69 -2.64
C GLY A 47 -8.22 -12.30 -2.07
N ILE A 48 -7.24 -11.40 -1.97
CA ILE A 48 -7.50 -10.03 -1.50
C ILE A 48 -8.11 -9.22 -2.64
N HIS A 49 -9.37 -8.84 -2.46
CA HIS A 49 -10.06 -7.97 -3.39
C HIS A 49 -9.52 -6.53 -3.29
N PRO A 50 -9.17 -5.85 -4.39
CA PRO A 50 -8.62 -4.49 -4.36
C PRO A 50 -9.51 -3.48 -3.62
N ALA A 51 -10.84 -3.65 -3.68
CA ALA A 51 -11.80 -2.82 -2.95
C ALA A 51 -11.64 -2.89 -1.42
N ASN A 52 -11.30 -4.07 -0.88
CA ASN A 52 -11.05 -4.23 0.55
C ASN A 52 -9.78 -3.50 0.95
N PHE A 53 -8.73 -3.60 0.13
CA PHE A 53 -7.49 -2.88 0.36
C PHE A 53 -7.69 -1.35 0.25
N ALA A 54 -8.45 -0.89 -0.73
CA ALA A 54 -8.86 0.50 -0.86
C ALA A 54 -9.58 1.00 0.41
N GLN A 55 -10.57 0.24 0.90
CA GLN A 55 -11.31 0.59 2.12
C GLN A 55 -10.39 0.72 3.34
N ILE A 56 -9.39 -0.15 3.47
CA ILE A 56 -8.45 -0.09 4.59
C ILE A 56 -7.52 1.12 4.46
N LEU A 57 -6.99 1.40 3.26
CA LEU A 57 -6.17 2.60 3.01
C LEU A 57 -6.90 3.91 3.30
N THR A 58 -8.23 3.89 3.33
CA THR A 58 -9.06 5.07 3.65
C THR A 58 -9.80 4.94 4.98
N SER A 59 -9.46 3.97 5.82
CA SER A 59 -10.24 3.62 7.00
C SER A 59 -10.16 4.64 8.14
N ASN A 60 -9.08 5.41 8.21
CA ASN A 60 -8.93 6.51 9.16
C ASN A 60 -8.55 7.81 8.40
N PRO A 61 -9.39 8.86 8.42
CA PRO A 61 -9.10 10.10 7.71
C PRO A 61 -7.91 10.89 8.29
N GLN A 62 -7.47 10.61 9.52
CA GLN A 62 -6.28 11.23 10.12
C GLN A 62 -4.96 10.63 9.59
N VAL A 63 -5.02 9.47 8.93
CA VAL A 63 -3.83 8.74 8.49
C VAL A 63 -3.69 8.79 6.97
N ASN A 64 -2.55 9.27 6.51
CA ASN A 64 -2.17 9.25 5.11
C ASN A 64 -1.56 7.88 4.75
N ALA A 65 -2.42 6.94 4.36
CA ALA A 65 -2.00 5.60 3.96
C ALA A 65 -1.80 5.47 2.43
N PHE A 66 -0.66 4.89 2.03
CA PHE A 66 -0.26 4.72 0.63
C PHE A 66 0.34 3.34 0.38
N ALA A 67 0.16 2.80 -0.82
CA ALA A 67 0.80 1.57 -1.26
C ALA A 67 1.87 1.82 -2.35
N ILE A 68 3.05 1.23 -2.21
CA ILE A 68 4.10 1.22 -3.23
C ILE A 68 4.31 -0.22 -3.69
N PHE A 69 4.00 -0.47 -4.96
CA PHE A 69 4.17 -1.77 -5.59
C PHE A 69 5.59 -1.91 -6.17
N ILE A 70 6.44 -2.71 -5.51
CA ILE A 70 7.85 -2.93 -5.87
C ILE A 70 8.07 -4.14 -6.79
N GLY A 71 6.98 -4.84 -7.12
CA GLY A 71 6.96 -5.98 -8.01
C GLY A 71 5.60 -6.06 -8.70
N SER A 72 5.55 -6.83 -9.79
CA SER A 72 4.30 -7.17 -10.46
C SER A 72 4.49 -8.43 -11.28
N LEU A 73 3.53 -9.35 -11.21
CA LEU A 73 3.44 -10.47 -12.13
C LEU A 73 2.44 -10.12 -13.22
N GLY A 74 2.96 -9.70 -14.38
CA GLY A 74 2.16 -9.12 -15.46
C GLY A 74 1.71 -7.69 -15.12
N ASP A 75 0.44 -7.37 -15.35
CA ASP A 75 -0.13 -6.04 -15.22
C ASP A 75 -0.83 -5.77 -13.88
N GLN A 76 -0.60 -6.61 -12.87
CA GLN A 76 -1.29 -6.57 -11.56
C GLN A 76 -1.11 -5.22 -10.85
N ALA A 77 0.12 -4.70 -10.75
CA ALA A 77 0.37 -3.42 -10.09
C ALA A 77 -0.38 -2.26 -10.76
N ALA A 78 -0.43 -2.25 -12.11
CA ALA A 78 -1.16 -1.24 -12.86
C ALA A 78 -2.68 -1.34 -12.68
N ARG A 79 -3.22 -2.56 -12.58
CA ARG A 79 -4.65 -2.77 -12.28
C ARG A 79 -5.02 -2.32 -10.87
N LEU A 80 -4.18 -2.66 -9.89
CA LEU A 80 -4.35 -2.20 -8.52
C LEU A 80 -4.32 -0.68 -8.45
N GLN A 81 -3.34 -0.04 -9.10
CA GLN A 81 -3.24 1.42 -9.11
C GLN A 81 -4.49 2.12 -9.66
N ARG A 82 -5.15 1.53 -10.67
CA ARG A 82 -6.41 2.06 -11.24
C ARG A 82 -7.63 1.86 -10.34
N THR A 83 -7.58 0.88 -9.43
CA THR A 83 -8.71 0.51 -8.56
C THR A 83 -8.61 1.17 -7.20
N LEU A 84 -7.39 1.42 -6.73
CA LEU A 84 -7.13 2.12 -5.48
C LEU A 84 -7.45 3.62 -5.60
N PRO A 85 -7.74 4.30 -4.48
CA PRO A 85 -8.03 5.72 -4.48
C PRO A 85 -6.91 6.52 -5.17
N ALA A 86 -7.29 7.53 -5.94
CA ALA A 86 -6.34 8.36 -6.67
C ALA A 86 -5.28 8.95 -5.73
N GLY A 87 -4.02 8.91 -6.16
CA GLY A 87 -2.88 9.39 -5.36
C GLY A 87 -2.47 8.49 -4.19
N ARG A 88 -3.19 7.39 -3.90
CA ARG A 88 -2.86 6.47 -2.80
C ARG A 88 -2.01 5.26 -3.19
N SER A 89 -1.59 5.16 -4.46
CA SER A 89 -0.75 4.04 -4.88
C SER A 89 0.25 4.38 -5.99
N PHE A 90 1.42 3.77 -5.89
CA PHE A 90 2.59 4.01 -6.74
C PHE A 90 3.21 2.69 -7.19
N ILE A 91 3.94 2.72 -8.30
CA ILE A 91 4.65 1.55 -8.82
C ILE A 91 6.14 1.88 -8.89
N ALA A 92 6.97 1.02 -8.29
CA ALA A 92 8.41 1.17 -8.19
C ALA A 92 9.10 -0.11 -8.69
N MET A 93 9.05 -0.37 -10.00
CA MET A 93 9.70 -1.56 -10.59
C MET A 93 11.25 -1.51 -10.47
N ASP A 94 11.82 -0.31 -10.36
CA ASP A 94 13.19 -0.10 -9.89
C ASP A 94 13.12 0.51 -8.48
N THR A 95 13.67 -0.19 -7.49
CA THR A 95 13.65 0.23 -6.09
C THR A 95 14.43 1.52 -5.85
N LYS A 96 15.32 1.92 -6.77
CA LYS A 96 15.99 3.23 -6.75
C LYS A 96 15.02 4.40 -6.89
N ASN A 97 13.80 4.16 -7.37
CA ASN A 97 12.77 5.18 -7.49
C ASN A 97 11.98 5.40 -6.20
N ILE A 98 12.10 4.51 -5.20
CA ILE A 98 11.37 4.62 -3.92
C ILE A 98 11.63 5.97 -3.22
N PRO A 99 12.86 6.48 -3.10
CA PRO A 99 13.10 7.80 -2.50
C PRO A 99 12.35 8.94 -3.21
N GLN A 100 12.30 8.91 -4.54
CA GLN A 100 11.57 9.91 -5.33
C GLN A 100 10.06 9.79 -5.12
N ILE A 101 9.52 8.57 -5.04
CA ILE A 101 8.10 8.31 -4.76
C ILE A 101 7.73 8.82 -3.36
N LEU A 102 8.56 8.56 -2.35
CA LEU A 102 8.33 9.08 -1.00
C LEU A 102 8.34 10.61 -0.98
N GLN A 103 9.28 11.25 -1.68
CA GLN A 103 9.29 12.71 -1.82
C GLN A 103 7.99 13.23 -2.44
N GLN A 104 7.48 12.58 -3.48
CA GLN A 104 6.20 12.93 -4.10
C GLN A 104 5.03 12.78 -3.12
N ILE A 105 4.97 11.67 -2.38
CA ILE A 105 3.95 11.41 -1.35
C ILE A 105 3.93 12.54 -0.33
N PHE A 106 5.07 12.81 0.33
CA PHE A 106 5.14 13.83 1.38
C PHE A 106 4.83 15.23 0.84
N THR A 107 5.32 15.56 -0.36
CA THR A 107 5.03 16.86 -0.98
C THR A 107 3.53 17.01 -1.28
N SER A 108 2.87 15.97 -1.77
CA SER A 108 1.44 16.02 -2.12
C SER A 108 0.54 16.19 -0.89
N THR A 109 0.88 15.57 0.23
CA THR A 109 0.15 15.72 1.48
C THR A 109 0.31 17.12 2.05
N MET A 110 1.54 17.65 2.08
CA MET A 110 1.82 19.02 2.53
C MET A 110 1.01 20.06 1.75
N LEU A 111 0.84 19.88 0.43
CA LEU A 111 0.04 20.79 -0.40
C LEU A 111 -1.47 20.65 -0.19
N SER A 112 -1.94 19.49 0.27
CA SER A 112 -3.37 19.21 0.49
C SER A 112 -3.87 19.66 1.87
N SER A 113 -2.94 19.88 2.81
CA SER A 113 -3.21 20.35 4.17
C SER A 113 -3.22 21.89 4.31
N ILE A 114 -3.01 22.62 3.20
CA ILE A 114 -3.09 24.09 3.10
C ILE A 114 -4.47 24.49 2.58
#